data_AF-A0A817LKP6-F1
#
_entry.id   AF-A0A817LKP6-F1
#
_cell.length_a   1.000
_cell.length_b   1.000
_cell.length_c   1.000
_cell.angle_alpha   90.00
_cell.angle_beta   90.00
_cell.angle_gamma   90.00
#
_symmetry.space_group_name_H-M   'P 1'
#
loop_
_entity.id
_entity.type
_entity.pdbx_description
1 polymer ?
#
loop_
_entity_poly.entity_id
_entity_poly.type
_entity_poly.pdbx_seq_one_letter_code
_entity_poly.pdbx_strand_id
1 'polypeptide(L)'
;MKDLTEAGELMYTTDTLKTISEKLIADFNATEPKQFSKLMKDCLTPMMYLLKRELNLLDFTKFIKQGLMTNRTIPRPSQRMLVDILLKNSEDHLAQTIVKLLSKRNAVPLFEVQGESQEFVPYIIHAWDYEKPTILSFGIGPCDGKSSLLNSLFLSNFEQRVSSSYFQQTIDVDFGYSFIQSSVQQSRPINVADVHGSMSLELLDKVSRLFDGFIIHVNTKFLLCNLPLVKQFLDRLPDYAYRCLLVRDSSFDEDNTVLQQLRSNNKGMLRLPQIAHKTNVESQYFLNKLRDIIYHKDNFSPRKLSKNTLEAEFHKLLPPERLRRFDDEKALICSIEATLINGEKKHFPLYNIFVDVCQMSDKLSHIDFYGSRDSEDIFNTQNALYKLEVKLRPDSGNQKDCGEAFRIFFSLLQNTSKFNILSIIASALKKKIDRTLKADQLAIDLPYEKRLSMEIHWRNALVCYDHIPCDAQKQELVQHYRDMIASGQPFEIIDGDNFYYQSSFLEKVMVDMKFSKVFVISIIGPQNSGKSTLLNYMFGTLFDVRDGRCTRGK
;
A
#
# COMPACT_ATOMS: atom_id res chain seq x y z
N MET A 1 13.81 -16.94 -14.87
CA MET A 1 13.38 -15.54 -14.62
C MET A 1 13.63 -15.19 -13.15
N LYS A 2 14.86 -15.36 -12.63
CA LYS A 2 15.15 -15.19 -11.20
C LYS A 2 15.65 -13.79 -10.80
N ASP A 3 16.05 -12.97 -11.77
CA ASP A 3 16.66 -11.66 -11.51
C ASP A 3 15.98 -10.59 -12.37
N LEU A 4 14.77 -10.22 -12.01
CA LEU A 4 13.92 -9.37 -12.86
C LEU A 4 13.26 -8.24 -12.09
N THR A 5 14.10 -7.34 -11.55
CA THR A 5 13.74 -5.93 -11.37
C THR A 5 15.02 -5.12 -11.19
N GLU A 6 15.73 -4.84 -12.28
CA GLU A 6 16.39 -3.53 -12.33
C GLU A 6 15.26 -2.51 -12.28
N ALA A 7 15.28 -1.63 -11.28
CA ALA A 7 14.38 -0.49 -11.19
C ALA A 7 14.74 0.51 -12.29
N GLY A 8 14.49 0.15 -13.55
CA GLY A 8 14.59 1.07 -14.66
C GLY A 8 13.53 2.14 -14.47
N GLU A 9 13.93 3.33 -14.04
CA GLU A 9 13.17 4.52 -14.39
C GLU A 9 13.09 4.55 -15.91
N LEU A 10 11.90 4.80 -16.46
CA LEU A 10 11.83 5.30 -17.83
C LEU A 10 12.60 6.63 -17.80
N MET A 11 13.90 6.59 -18.15
CA MET A 11 14.69 7.77 -18.46
C MET A 11 13.82 8.63 -19.36
N TYR A 12 13.60 9.91 -19.03
CA TYR A 12 12.82 10.89 -19.81
C TYR A 12 12.64 10.49 -21.28
N THR A 13 11.66 9.62 -21.56
CA THR A 13 11.38 9.19 -22.92
C THR A 13 10.40 10.21 -23.44
N THR A 14 10.73 10.89 -24.54
CA THR A 14 9.74 11.67 -25.30
C THR A 14 8.55 10.82 -25.75
N ASP A 15 8.67 9.49 -25.66
CA ASP A 15 7.64 8.51 -25.97
C ASP A 15 6.48 8.53 -24.96
N THR A 16 5.27 8.56 -25.50
CA THR A 16 4.05 8.34 -24.70
C THR A 16 3.87 6.85 -24.37
N LEU A 17 3.05 6.50 -23.37
CA LEU A 17 2.68 5.10 -23.09
C LEU A 17 2.11 4.37 -24.30
N LYS A 18 1.42 5.10 -25.18
CA LYS A 18 0.92 4.59 -26.46
C LYS A 18 2.09 4.23 -27.38
N THR A 19 3.04 5.14 -27.57
CA THR A 19 4.24 4.93 -28.38
C THR A 19 5.10 3.77 -27.85
N ILE A 20 5.27 3.67 -26.53
CA ILE A 20 5.96 2.53 -25.90
C ILE A 20 5.24 1.22 -26.23
N SER A 21 3.90 1.20 -26.09
CA SER A 21 3.10 0.01 -26.41
C SER A 21 3.22 -0.39 -27.89
N GLU A 22 3.20 0.58 -28.80
CA GLU A 22 3.38 0.36 -30.24
C GLU A 22 4.75 -0.24 -30.56
N LYS A 23 5.83 0.25 -29.92
CA LYS A 23 7.19 -0.31 -30.05
C LYS A 23 7.24 -1.77 -29.57
N LEU A 24 6.73 -2.04 -28.36
CA LEU A 24 6.70 -3.41 -27.81
C LEU A 24 5.95 -4.39 -28.72
N ILE A 25 4.83 -3.96 -29.31
CA ILE A 25 4.05 -4.78 -30.23
C ILE A 25 4.78 -4.97 -31.56
N ALA A 26 5.45 -3.94 -32.08
CA ALA A 26 6.26 -4.04 -33.29
C ALA A 26 7.43 -5.02 -33.09
N ASP A 27 8.17 -4.91 -31.99
CA ASP A 27 9.29 -5.80 -31.65
C ASP A 27 8.83 -7.25 -31.50
N PHE A 28 7.69 -7.47 -30.83
CA PHE A 28 7.09 -8.79 -30.69
C PHE A 28 6.65 -9.38 -32.03
N ASN A 29 6.11 -8.57 -32.95
CA ASN A 29 5.73 -9.02 -34.29
C ASN A 29 6.93 -9.25 -35.21
N ALA A 30 8.06 -8.57 -34.98
CA ALA A 30 9.29 -8.70 -35.76
C ALA A 30 10.15 -9.91 -35.34
N THR A 31 9.96 -10.45 -34.13
CA THR A 31 10.75 -11.56 -33.59
C THR A 31 10.13 -12.91 -33.96
N GLU A 32 10.88 -13.78 -34.66
CA GLU A 32 10.49 -15.17 -34.94
C GLU A 32 11.50 -16.15 -34.28
N PRO A 33 11.04 -17.18 -33.53
CA PRO A 33 9.63 -17.47 -33.21
C PRO A 33 9.05 -16.44 -32.25
N LYS A 34 7.75 -16.20 -32.33
CA LYS A 34 7.05 -15.25 -31.44
C LYS A 34 7.20 -15.65 -29.97
N GLN A 35 7.87 -14.81 -29.18
CA GLN A 35 8.11 -15.04 -27.76
C GLN A 35 7.13 -14.26 -26.89
N PHE A 36 5.98 -14.86 -26.56
CA PHE A 36 4.99 -14.20 -25.70
C PHE A 36 5.54 -13.89 -24.29
N SER A 37 6.38 -14.77 -23.74
CA SER A 37 7.04 -14.55 -22.45
C SER A 37 7.93 -13.29 -22.44
N LYS A 38 8.62 -13.01 -23.55
CA LYS A 38 9.41 -11.78 -23.71
C LYS A 38 8.53 -10.55 -23.70
N LEU A 39 7.42 -10.55 -24.45
CA LEU A 39 6.45 -9.45 -24.43
C LEU A 39 5.90 -9.19 -23.02
N MET A 40 5.57 -10.25 -22.27
CA MET A 40 5.09 -10.10 -20.88
C MET A 40 6.15 -9.50 -19.97
N LYS A 41 7.41 -9.92 -20.11
CA LYS A 41 8.55 -9.36 -19.39
C LYS A 41 8.72 -7.87 -19.70
N ASP A 42 8.67 -7.49 -20.97
CA ASP A 42 8.88 -6.11 -21.40
C ASP A 42 7.73 -5.18 -20.96
N CYS A 43 6.53 -5.74 -20.73
CA CYS A 43 5.40 -5.02 -20.15
C CYS A 43 5.57 -4.70 -18.66
N LEU A 44 6.47 -5.38 -17.92
CA LEU A 44 6.62 -5.18 -16.47
C LEU A 44 7.20 -3.80 -16.14
N THR A 45 8.12 -3.28 -16.96
CA THR A 45 8.76 -1.97 -16.73
C THR A 45 7.76 -0.81 -16.80
N PRO A 46 6.93 -0.66 -17.85
CA PRO A 46 5.86 0.35 -17.88
C PRO A 46 4.84 0.19 -16.76
N MET A 47 4.54 -1.05 -16.33
CA MET A 47 3.65 -1.27 -15.19
C MET A 47 4.23 -0.78 -13.88
N MET A 48 5.49 -1.10 -13.58
CA MET A 48 6.16 -0.59 -12.39
C MET A 48 6.27 0.92 -12.40
N TYR A 49 6.50 1.53 -13.56
CA TYR A 49 6.46 2.99 -13.73
C TYR A 49 5.11 3.59 -13.32
N LEU A 50 4.00 2.98 -13.75
CA LEU A 50 2.65 3.42 -13.39
C LEU A 50 2.34 3.20 -11.90
N LEU A 51 2.70 2.04 -11.34
CA LEU A 51 2.46 1.72 -9.93
C LEU A 51 3.18 2.69 -8.99
N LYS A 52 4.46 2.99 -9.27
CA LYS A 52 5.25 3.95 -8.47
C LYS A 52 4.65 5.36 -8.46
N ARG A 53 3.88 5.72 -9.49
CA ARG A 53 3.21 7.04 -9.62
C ARG A 53 1.75 7.01 -9.19
N GLU A 54 1.30 5.91 -8.59
CA GLU A 54 -0.09 5.69 -8.22
C GLU A 54 -1.04 5.97 -9.40
N LEU A 55 -0.72 5.42 -10.57
CA LEU A 55 -1.53 5.53 -11.79
C LEU A 55 -2.26 4.22 -12.11
N ASN A 56 -3.29 4.32 -12.94
CA ASN A 56 -4.09 3.17 -13.36
C ASN A 56 -3.34 2.37 -14.44
N LEU A 57 -3.19 1.06 -14.22
CA LEU A 57 -2.55 0.15 -15.19
C LEU A 57 -3.31 0.05 -16.51
N LEU A 58 -4.59 0.38 -16.52
CA LEU A 58 -5.40 0.45 -17.74
C LEU A 58 -4.83 1.46 -18.74
N ASP A 59 -4.15 2.51 -18.28
CA ASP A 59 -3.59 3.55 -19.15
C ASP A 59 -2.48 3.05 -20.08
N PHE A 60 -1.86 1.93 -19.74
CA PHE A 60 -0.92 1.21 -20.59
C PHE A 60 -1.55 -0.03 -21.23
N THR A 61 -2.17 -0.91 -20.41
CA THR A 61 -2.62 -2.23 -20.88
C THR A 61 -3.71 -2.16 -21.96
N LYS A 62 -4.49 -1.06 -22.04
CA LYS A 62 -5.46 -0.85 -23.13
C LYS A 62 -4.80 -0.82 -24.51
N PHE A 63 -3.61 -0.23 -24.63
CA PHE A 63 -2.90 -0.11 -25.91
C PHE A 63 -2.30 -1.43 -26.35
N ILE A 64 -1.72 -2.19 -25.41
CA ILE A 64 -1.23 -3.56 -25.67
C ILE A 64 -2.37 -4.45 -26.15
N LYS A 65 -3.53 -4.42 -25.46
CA LYS A 65 -4.72 -5.17 -25.88
C LYS A 65 -5.20 -4.79 -27.27
N GLN A 66 -5.22 -3.48 -27.58
CA GLN A 66 -5.62 -2.96 -28.88
C GLN A 66 -4.69 -3.42 -30.00
N GLY A 67 -3.38 -3.30 -29.83
CA GLY A 67 -2.43 -3.66 -30.88
C GLY A 67 -2.31 -5.17 -31.14
N LEU A 68 -2.68 -6.01 -30.17
CA LEU A 68 -2.75 -7.47 -30.35
C LEU A 68 -4.11 -7.97 -30.88
N MET A 69 -5.12 -7.10 -31.05
CA MET A 69 -6.46 -7.54 -31.50
C MET A 69 -6.45 -8.17 -32.90
N THR A 70 -5.51 -7.76 -33.75
CA THR A 70 -5.43 -8.16 -35.16
C THR A 70 -5.03 -9.63 -35.34
N ASN A 71 -4.37 -10.25 -34.35
CA ASN A 71 -3.90 -11.62 -34.46
C ASN A 71 -4.67 -12.57 -33.51
N ARG A 72 -5.49 -13.46 -34.10
CA ARG A 72 -6.33 -14.40 -33.34
C ARG A 72 -5.56 -15.55 -32.68
N THR A 73 -4.32 -15.83 -33.11
CA THR A 73 -3.52 -16.94 -32.57
C THR A 73 -2.73 -16.55 -31.33
N ILE A 74 -2.65 -15.26 -31.01
CA ILE A 74 -1.84 -14.74 -29.91
C ILE A 74 -2.72 -14.56 -28.67
N PRO A 75 -2.33 -15.11 -27.50
CA PRO A 75 -3.03 -14.87 -26.25
C PRO A 75 -3.12 -13.38 -25.96
N ARG A 76 -4.29 -12.91 -25.52
CA ARG A 76 -4.47 -11.51 -25.14
C ARG A 76 -3.99 -11.33 -23.70
N PRO A 77 -2.94 -10.54 -23.45
CA PRO A 77 -2.49 -10.28 -22.09
C PRO A 77 -3.58 -9.49 -21.36
N SER A 78 -3.88 -9.94 -20.16
CA SER A 78 -4.81 -9.28 -19.28
C SER A 78 -4.06 -8.51 -18.20
N GLN A 79 -4.70 -7.51 -17.60
CA GLN A 79 -4.08 -6.76 -16.52
C GLN A 79 -3.81 -7.69 -15.33
N ARG A 80 -4.76 -8.57 -15.00
CA ARG A 80 -4.57 -9.59 -13.95
C ARG A 80 -3.36 -10.47 -14.22
N MET A 81 -3.24 -11.03 -15.43
CA MET A 81 -2.12 -11.93 -15.77
C MET A 81 -0.77 -11.24 -15.60
N LEU A 82 -0.66 -9.98 -16.01
CA LEU A 82 0.56 -9.21 -15.82
C LEU A 82 0.87 -8.96 -14.34
N VAL A 83 -0.15 -8.68 -13.53
CA VAL A 83 -0.01 -8.52 -12.07
C VAL A 83 0.44 -9.83 -11.43
N ASP A 84 -0.17 -10.96 -11.79
CA ASP A 84 0.22 -12.28 -11.26
C ASP A 84 1.67 -12.63 -11.63
N ILE A 85 2.09 -12.33 -12.87
CA ILE A 85 3.50 -12.51 -13.27
C ILE A 85 4.42 -11.64 -12.42
N LEU A 86 4.04 -10.38 -12.20
CA LEU A 86 4.83 -9.46 -11.40
C LEU A 86 4.96 -9.96 -9.95
N LEU A 87 3.87 -10.38 -9.31
CA LEU A 87 3.88 -10.89 -7.94
C LEU A 87 4.67 -12.20 -7.81
N LYS A 88 4.50 -13.15 -8.73
CA LYS A 88 5.23 -14.44 -8.70
C LYS A 88 6.73 -14.33 -8.89
N ASN A 89 7.19 -13.28 -9.58
CA ASN A 89 8.62 -13.03 -9.81
C ASN A 89 9.18 -11.98 -8.86
N SER A 90 8.42 -11.56 -7.84
CA SER A 90 8.87 -10.61 -6.82
C SER A 90 9.25 -11.33 -5.52
N GLU A 91 10.30 -10.85 -4.87
CA GLU A 91 10.57 -11.22 -3.48
C GLU A 91 9.46 -10.71 -2.57
N ASP A 92 9.31 -11.33 -1.40
CA ASP A 92 8.22 -11.05 -0.45
C ASP A 92 8.01 -9.54 -0.18
N HIS A 93 9.09 -8.82 0.11
CA HIS A 93 9.03 -7.38 0.40
C HIS A 93 8.55 -6.56 -0.80
N LEU A 94 9.04 -6.90 -2.00
CA LEU A 94 8.64 -6.26 -3.24
C LEU A 94 7.17 -6.57 -3.56
N ALA A 95 6.74 -7.83 -3.40
CA ALA A 95 5.36 -8.24 -3.61
C ALA A 95 4.39 -7.53 -2.66
N GLN A 96 4.73 -7.41 -1.37
CA GLN A 96 3.98 -6.60 -0.41
C GLN A 96 3.87 -5.13 -0.86
N THR A 97 4.99 -4.56 -1.33
CA THR A 97 5.03 -3.17 -1.81
C THR A 97 4.16 -2.99 -3.06
N ILE A 98 4.26 -3.90 -4.03
CA ILE A 98 3.43 -3.90 -5.23
C ILE A 98 1.94 -3.97 -4.87
N VAL A 99 1.54 -4.83 -3.93
CA VAL A 99 0.14 -4.95 -3.49
C VAL A 99 -0.35 -3.67 -2.83
N LYS A 100 0.48 -3.02 -2.00
CA LYS A 100 0.18 -1.68 -1.44
C LYS A 100 0.02 -0.64 -2.55
N LEU A 101 0.88 -0.61 -3.57
CA LEU A 101 0.79 0.34 -4.68
C LEU A 101 -0.43 0.06 -5.58
N LEU A 102 -0.70 -1.22 -5.88
CA LEU A 102 -1.88 -1.63 -6.63
C LEU A 102 -3.15 -1.12 -5.94
N SER A 103 -3.26 -1.31 -4.62
CA SER A 103 -4.44 -0.93 -3.85
C SER A 103 -4.87 0.53 -4.05
N LYS A 104 -3.93 1.44 -4.40
CA LYS A 104 -4.20 2.88 -4.54
C LYS A 104 -5.11 3.23 -5.72
N ARG A 105 -4.95 2.59 -6.88
CA ARG A 105 -5.70 2.91 -8.11
C ARG A 105 -6.20 1.70 -8.90
N ASN A 106 -5.78 0.50 -8.53
CA ASN A 106 -6.00 -0.73 -9.26
C ASN A 106 -6.66 -1.77 -8.36
N ALA A 107 -7.38 -2.71 -8.97
CA ALA A 107 -7.89 -3.86 -8.24
C ALA A 107 -6.73 -4.81 -7.89
N VAL A 108 -6.77 -5.38 -6.69
CA VAL A 108 -5.77 -6.31 -6.15
C VAL A 108 -6.33 -7.72 -6.21
N PRO A 109 -5.59 -8.70 -6.77
CA PRO A 109 -6.03 -10.09 -6.79
C PRO A 109 -6.07 -10.68 -5.37
N LEU A 110 -7.18 -11.34 -5.03
CA LEU A 110 -7.31 -12.15 -3.81
C LEU A 110 -6.74 -13.55 -4.01
N PHE A 111 -6.82 -14.07 -5.23
CA PHE A 111 -6.28 -15.37 -5.62
C PHE A 111 -5.40 -15.27 -6.87
N GLU A 112 -4.29 -15.98 -6.91
CA GLU A 112 -3.49 -16.22 -8.09
C GLU A 112 -3.93 -17.51 -8.79
N VAL A 113 -3.78 -17.55 -10.11
CA VAL A 113 -4.07 -18.76 -10.90
C VAL A 113 -2.80 -19.58 -11.07
N GLN A 114 -2.82 -20.85 -10.68
CA GLN A 114 -1.74 -21.81 -10.86
C GLN A 114 -2.27 -23.08 -11.55
N GLY A 115 -2.12 -23.13 -12.87
CA GLY A 115 -2.71 -24.21 -13.67
C GLY A 115 -4.23 -24.22 -13.53
N GLU A 116 -4.77 -25.31 -13.00
CA GLU A 116 -6.21 -25.45 -12.69
C GLU A 116 -6.57 -25.04 -11.25
N SER A 117 -5.57 -24.76 -10.40
CA SER A 117 -5.75 -24.40 -9.00
C SER A 117 -5.66 -22.90 -8.76
N GLN A 118 -6.25 -22.46 -7.65
CA GLN A 118 -6.21 -21.08 -7.18
C GLN A 118 -5.48 -21.04 -5.84
N GLU A 119 -4.47 -20.18 -5.73
CA GLU A 119 -3.73 -19.96 -4.49
C GLU A 119 -4.06 -18.57 -3.94
N PHE A 120 -4.24 -18.45 -2.63
CA PHE A 120 -4.50 -17.18 -1.98
C PHE A 120 -3.29 -16.24 -2.08
N VAL A 121 -3.52 -14.96 -2.39
CA VAL A 121 -2.45 -13.94 -2.41
C VAL A 121 -2.21 -13.45 -0.98
N PRO A 122 -1.15 -13.90 -0.29
CA PRO A 122 -0.98 -13.63 1.14
C PRO A 122 -0.81 -12.13 1.43
N TYR A 123 -0.23 -11.40 0.49
CA TYR A 123 0.16 -10.01 0.69
C TYR A 123 -1.02 -9.03 0.76
N ILE A 124 -2.21 -9.43 0.28
CA ILE A 124 -3.40 -8.58 0.30
C ILE A 124 -3.80 -8.18 1.73
N ILE A 125 -3.43 -8.98 2.73
CA ILE A 125 -3.78 -8.71 4.12
C ILE A 125 -3.09 -7.44 4.67
N HIS A 126 -1.98 -7.02 4.06
CA HIS A 126 -1.30 -5.77 4.41
C HIS A 126 -1.94 -4.54 3.75
N ALA A 127 -2.71 -4.74 2.67
CA ALA A 127 -3.50 -3.69 2.02
C ALA A 127 -4.94 -3.63 2.57
N TRP A 128 -5.38 -4.68 3.28
CA TRP A 128 -6.73 -4.78 3.80
C TRP A 128 -7.04 -3.75 4.88
N ASP A 129 -8.10 -2.98 4.66
CA ASP A 129 -8.62 -2.04 5.65
C ASP A 129 -9.58 -2.77 6.60
N TYR A 130 -9.09 -3.10 7.80
CA TYR A 130 -9.85 -3.82 8.82
C TYR A 130 -10.94 -2.96 9.48
N GLU A 131 -10.96 -1.65 9.24
CA GLU A 131 -11.96 -0.74 9.80
C GLU A 131 -13.11 -0.51 8.80
N LYS A 132 -12.86 -0.67 7.50
CA LYS A 132 -13.89 -0.53 6.46
C LYS A 132 -14.56 -1.84 6.07
N PRO A 133 -15.90 -1.86 5.90
CA PRO A 133 -16.63 -3.02 5.40
C PRO A 133 -16.23 -3.35 3.95
N THR A 134 -16.22 -4.63 3.59
CA THR A 134 -15.96 -5.11 2.22
C THR A 134 -17.16 -5.87 1.66
N ILE A 135 -17.61 -5.50 0.46
CA ILE A 135 -18.71 -6.15 -0.25
C ILE A 135 -18.16 -7.05 -1.35
N LEU A 136 -18.67 -8.28 -1.47
CA LEU A 136 -18.41 -9.17 -2.59
C LEU A 136 -19.56 -9.16 -3.60
N SER A 137 -19.23 -8.97 -4.88
CA SER A 137 -20.18 -9.06 -5.98
C SER A 137 -19.92 -10.30 -6.81
N PHE A 138 -20.96 -11.12 -7.03
CA PHE A 138 -20.84 -12.33 -7.85
C PHE A 138 -22.13 -12.65 -8.60
N GLY A 139 -22.02 -13.48 -9.65
CA GLY A 139 -23.16 -13.93 -10.44
C GLY A 139 -23.47 -15.41 -10.23
N ILE A 140 -24.76 -15.75 -10.21
CA ILE A 140 -25.26 -17.12 -10.24
C ILE A 140 -25.79 -17.41 -11.66
N GLY A 141 -25.14 -18.35 -12.35
CA GLY A 141 -25.44 -18.65 -13.75
C GLY A 141 -24.90 -17.59 -14.73
N PRO A 142 -25.39 -17.57 -15.99
CA PRO A 142 -24.91 -16.65 -17.02
C PRO A 142 -25.34 -15.22 -16.69
N CYS A 143 -24.38 -14.42 -16.22
CA CYS A 143 -24.58 -13.01 -15.89
C CYS A 143 -23.54 -12.14 -16.57
N ASP A 144 -24.00 -11.33 -17.52
CA ASP A 144 -23.20 -10.42 -18.33
C ASP A 144 -23.19 -9.01 -17.75
N GLY A 145 -22.07 -8.29 -17.95
CA GLY A 145 -21.96 -6.89 -17.54
C GLY A 145 -21.83 -6.65 -16.03
N LYS A 146 -21.48 -7.66 -15.20
CA LYS A 146 -21.29 -7.53 -13.75
C LYS A 146 -20.22 -6.50 -13.37
N SER A 147 -18.97 -6.71 -13.80
CA SER A 147 -17.85 -5.80 -13.56
C SER A 147 -18.13 -4.41 -14.13
N SER A 148 -18.81 -4.36 -15.28
CA SER A 148 -19.24 -3.11 -15.91
C SER A 148 -20.25 -2.34 -15.04
N LEU A 149 -21.18 -3.03 -14.37
CA LEU A 149 -22.09 -2.43 -13.40
C LEU A 149 -21.34 -1.93 -12.17
N LEU A 150 -20.45 -2.73 -11.59
CA LEU A 150 -19.67 -2.34 -10.40
C LEU A 150 -18.83 -1.10 -10.67
N ASN A 151 -18.13 -1.06 -11.81
CA ASN A 151 -17.35 0.10 -12.22
C ASN A 151 -18.21 1.36 -12.35
N SER A 152 -19.49 1.23 -12.72
CA SER A 152 -20.41 2.36 -12.75
C SER A 152 -21.00 2.71 -11.38
N LEU A 153 -21.31 1.72 -10.54
CA LEU A 153 -21.87 1.95 -9.20
C LEU A 153 -20.84 2.55 -8.25
N PHE A 154 -19.61 2.04 -8.29
CA PHE A 154 -18.56 2.34 -7.32
C PHE A 154 -17.39 3.13 -7.91
N LEU A 155 -17.42 3.48 -9.20
CA LEU A 155 -16.30 4.14 -9.88
C LEU A 155 -15.00 3.34 -9.70
N SER A 156 -15.11 2.01 -9.76
CA SER A 156 -14.01 1.06 -9.71
C SER A 156 -13.44 0.78 -11.09
N ASN A 157 -12.30 0.08 -11.13
CA ASN A 157 -11.55 -0.24 -12.36
C ASN A 157 -11.37 -1.75 -12.59
N PHE A 158 -12.39 -2.57 -12.30
CA PHE A 158 -12.34 -4.00 -12.57
C PHE A 158 -12.21 -4.28 -14.07
N GLU A 159 -11.35 -5.25 -14.41
CA GLU A 159 -11.11 -5.65 -15.80
C GLU A 159 -12.39 -6.27 -16.40
N GLN A 160 -12.85 -5.72 -17.53
CA GLN A 160 -14.08 -6.15 -18.17
C GLN A 160 -13.77 -7.30 -19.15
N ARG A 161 -14.30 -8.50 -18.83
CA ARG A 161 -14.31 -9.74 -19.64
C ARG A 161 -13.24 -9.85 -20.74
N VAL A 162 -12.17 -10.57 -20.40
CA VAL A 162 -11.39 -11.34 -21.37
C VAL A 162 -11.98 -12.75 -21.38
N SER A 163 -12.32 -13.31 -22.54
CA SER A 163 -12.88 -14.66 -22.71
C SER A 163 -11.89 -15.79 -22.39
N SER A 164 -11.00 -15.56 -21.43
CA SER A 164 -9.92 -16.46 -21.04
C SER A 164 -10.35 -17.32 -19.85
N SER A 165 -10.05 -18.61 -19.91
CA SER A 165 -10.20 -19.55 -18.79
C SER A 165 -9.44 -19.09 -17.54
N TYR A 166 -8.38 -18.28 -17.72
CA TYR A 166 -7.58 -17.67 -16.66
C TYR A 166 -8.40 -16.79 -15.69
N PHE A 167 -9.58 -16.31 -16.09
CA PHE A 167 -10.42 -15.44 -15.26
C PHE A 167 -11.54 -16.16 -14.52
N GLN A 168 -11.67 -17.48 -14.67
CA GLN A 168 -12.78 -18.20 -14.06
C GLN A 168 -12.56 -18.34 -12.55
N GLN A 169 -13.61 -18.01 -11.78
CA GLN A 169 -13.66 -18.16 -10.32
C GLN A 169 -12.60 -17.32 -9.57
N THR A 170 -12.06 -16.27 -10.18
CA THR A 170 -11.06 -15.43 -9.50
C THR A 170 -11.71 -14.21 -8.86
N ILE A 171 -11.08 -13.68 -7.80
CA ILE A 171 -11.61 -12.53 -7.06
C ILE A 171 -10.57 -11.40 -7.10
N ASP A 172 -11.05 -10.19 -7.38
CA ASP A 172 -10.28 -8.95 -7.28
C ASP A 172 -10.95 -8.00 -6.29
N VAL A 173 -10.15 -7.22 -5.56
CA VAL A 173 -10.61 -6.28 -4.53
C VAL A 173 -10.14 -4.87 -4.86
N ASP A 174 -11.06 -3.91 -4.87
CA ASP A 174 -10.80 -2.49 -5.03
C ASP A 174 -11.09 -1.76 -3.69
N PHE A 175 -10.03 -1.21 -3.10
CA PHE A 175 -10.06 -0.56 -1.78
C PHE A 175 -10.54 0.90 -1.81
N GLY A 176 -10.94 1.43 -2.97
CA GLY A 176 -11.62 2.73 -3.06
C GLY A 176 -10.75 3.94 -2.77
N TYR A 177 -9.42 3.79 -2.86
CA TYR A 177 -8.45 4.89 -2.78
C TYR A 177 -8.42 5.75 -4.05
N SER A 178 -9.10 5.33 -5.12
CA SER A 178 -9.21 6.05 -6.40
C SER A 178 -9.80 7.47 -6.28
N PHE A 179 -10.37 7.83 -5.13
CA PHE A 179 -11.01 9.12 -4.84
C PHE A 179 -10.13 10.15 -4.10
N ILE A 180 -8.81 10.09 -4.26
CA ILE A 180 -7.92 11.19 -3.83
C ILE A 180 -7.83 12.20 -4.98
N GLN A 181 -8.85 13.06 -5.09
CA GLN A 181 -8.77 14.32 -5.83
C GLN A 181 -9.37 15.39 -4.94
N SER A 182 -8.52 16.36 -4.57
CA SER A 182 -8.82 17.54 -3.74
C SER A 182 -8.98 17.30 -2.23
N SER A 183 -8.65 18.35 -1.49
CA SER A 183 -8.26 18.46 -0.08
C SER A 183 -9.33 18.16 0.97
N VAL A 184 -10.33 17.33 0.65
CA VAL A 184 -11.29 16.82 1.62
C VAL A 184 -11.31 15.30 1.50
N GLN A 185 -10.60 14.66 2.41
CA GLN A 185 -10.51 13.21 2.54
C GLN A 185 -11.90 12.57 2.48
N GLN A 186 -12.12 11.67 1.52
CA GLN A 186 -12.88 10.45 1.76
C GLN A 186 -12.65 9.45 0.61
N SER A 187 -11.79 8.45 0.87
CA SER A 187 -11.89 7.16 0.19
C SER A 187 -13.33 6.65 0.30
N ARG A 188 -13.77 5.79 -0.64
CA ARG A 188 -15.10 5.17 -0.53
C ARG A 188 -15.31 4.57 0.88
N PRO A 189 -16.50 4.68 1.47
CA PRO A 189 -16.75 4.18 2.82
C PRO A 189 -16.76 2.64 2.88
N ILE A 190 -16.82 1.97 1.71
CA ILE A 190 -16.80 0.52 1.58
C ILE A 190 -15.74 0.10 0.54
N ASN A 191 -15.15 -1.06 0.77
CA ASN A 191 -14.35 -1.77 -0.22
C ASN A 191 -15.26 -2.66 -1.06
N VAL A 192 -14.87 -2.92 -2.31
CA VAL A 192 -15.67 -3.71 -3.25
C VAL A 192 -14.81 -4.81 -3.84
N ALA A 193 -15.34 -6.02 -3.94
CA ALA A 193 -14.71 -7.14 -4.59
C ALA A 193 -15.59 -7.68 -5.71
N ASP A 194 -14.98 -8.07 -6.83
CA ASP A 194 -15.66 -8.66 -7.99
C ASP A 194 -15.19 -10.09 -8.21
N VAL A 195 -16.14 -11.00 -8.43
CA VAL A 195 -15.86 -12.37 -8.85
C VAL A 195 -15.94 -12.45 -10.37
N HIS A 196 -14.81 -12.80 -10.97
CA HIS A 196 -14.71 -13.05 -12.40
C HIS A 196 -15.22 -14.46 -12.73
N GLY A 197 -15.94 -14.57 -13.86
CA GLY A 197 -16.59 -15.82 -14.25
C GLY A 197 -17.84 -16.13 -13.40
N SER A 198 -18.00 -17.41 -13.08
CA SER A 198 -19.15 -17.98 -12.36
C SER A 198 -18.74 -18.31 -10.92
N MET A 199 -19.56 -17.95 -9.92
CA MET A 199 -19.28 -18.34 -8.53
C MET A 199 -19.55 -19.84 -8.32
N SER A 200 -18.63 -20.56 -7.69
CA SER A 200 -18.86 -21.92 -7.21
C SER A 200 -19.23 -21.92 -5.72
N LEU A 201 -19.95 -22.95 -5.26
CA LEU A 201 -20.28 -23.12 -3.85
C LEU A 201 -19.03 -23.35 -3.00
N GLU A 202 -18.04 -24.09 -3.53
CA GLU A 202 -16.77 -24.32 -2.84
C GLU A 202 -16.00 -23.02 -2.60
N LEU A 203 -15.89 -22.16 -3.62
CA LEU A 203 -15.26 -20.86 -3.45
C LEU A 203 -16.04 -19.99 -2.46
N LEU A 204 -17.37 -20.06 -2.47
CA LEU A 204 -18.21 -19.27 -1.57
C LEU A 204 -18.01 -19.68 -0.11
N ASP A 205 -17.98 -20.99 0.15
CA ASP A 205 -17.70 -21.54 1.47
C ASP A 205 -16.31 -21.09 1.97
N LYS A 206 -15.31 -21.02 1.08
CA LYS A 206 -13.94 -20.57 1.42
C LYS A 206 -13.87 -19.09 1.82
N VAL A 207 -14.61 -18.20 1.15
CA VAL A 207 -14.38 -16.74 1.26
C VAL A 207 -15.51 -15.94 1.88
N SER A 208 -16.71 -16.50 2.01
CA SER A 208 -17.90 -15.76 2.46
C SER A 208 -17.69 -15.01 3.78
N ARG A 209 -16.92 -15.58 4.71
CA ARG A 209 -16.65 -14.96 6.02
C ARG A 209 -15.70 -13.77 5.99
N LEU A 210 -15.04 -13.50 4.86
CA LEU A 210 -14.20 -12.31 4.69
C LEU A 210 -14.99 -11.04 4.37
N PHE A 211 -16.26 -11.17 3.98
CA PHE A 211 -17.07 -10.08 3.46
C PHE A 211 -18.20 -9.70 4.40
N ASP A 212 -18.49 -8.41 4.47
CA ASP A 212 -19.55 -7.82 5.29
C ASP A 212 -20.89 -7.77 4.54
N GLY A 213 -20.85 -7.88 3.20
CA GLY A 213 -22.05 -7.91 2.38
C GLY A 213 -21.85 -8.51 0.99
N PHE A 214 -22.97 -8.83 0.34
CA PHE A 214 -23.01 -9.53 -0.94
C PHE A 214 -23.97 -8.86 -1.91
N ILE A 215 -23.49 -8.62 -3.14
CA ILE A 215 -24.31 -8.22 -4.28
C ILE A 215 -24.38 -9.42 -5.23
N ILE A 216 -25.57 -9.98 -5.38
CA ILE A 216 -25.78 -11.27 -6.03
C ILE A 216 -26.54 -11.02 -7.31
N HIS A 217 -25.92 -11.31 -8.44
CA HIS A 217 -26.52 -11.10 -9.76
C HIS A 217 -27.14 -12.40 -10.25
N VAL A 218 -28.39 -12.35 -10.68
CA VAL A 218 -29.04 -13.47 -11.34
C VAL A 218 -29.91 -12.98 -12.49
N ASN A 219 -29.81 -13.60 -13.66
CA ASN A 219 -30.70 -13.31 -14.78
C ASN A 219 -32.11 -13.85 -14.49
N THR A 220 -33.14 -13.08 -14.86
CA THR A 220 -34.56 -13.45 -14.61
C THR A 220 -34.90 -14.84 -15.15
N LYS A 221 -34.50 -15.18 -16.38
CA LYS A 221 -34.77 -16.49 -16.99
C LYS A 221 -34.08 -17.62 -16.23
N PHE A 222 -32.82 -17.40 -15.82
CA PHE A 222 -32.06 -18.39 -15.07
C PHE A 222 -32.65 -18.65 -13.68
N LEU A 223 -33.07 -17.58 -13.00
CA LEU A 223 -33.69 -17.63 -11.66
C LEU A 223 -34.95 -18.49 -11.67
N LEU A 224 -35.83 -18.31 -12.67
CA LEU A 224 -37.10 -19.05 -12.77
C LEU A 224 -36.87 -20.56 -12.97
N CYS A 225 -35.84 -20.94 -13.72
CA CYS A 225 -35.52 -22.35 -13.96
C CYS A 225 -34.69 -23.01 -12.84
N ASN A 226 -33.96 -22.23 -12.03
CA ASN A 226 -32.94 -22.75 -11.11
C ASN A 226 -33.10 -22.22 -9.68
N LEU A 227 -34.34 -22.01 -9.23
CA LEU A 227 -34.64 -21.54 -7.88
C LEU A 227 -33.95 -22.35 -6.75
N PRO A 228 -33.90 -23.71 -6.78
CA PRO A 228 -33.22 -24.48 -5.73
C PRO A 228 -31.73 -24.15 -5.63
N LEU A 229 -31.06 -23.97 -6.77
CA LEU A 229 -29.64 -23.62 -6.79
C LEU A 229 -29.42 -22.22 -6.20
N VAL A 230 -30.24 -21.24 -6.59
CA VAL A 230 -30.14 -19.87 -6.04
C VAL A 230 -30.35 -19.88 -4.53
N LYS A 231 -31.32 -20.66 -4.02
CA LYS A 231 -31.52 -20.84 -2.58
C LYS A 231 -30.28 -21.43 -1.90
N GLN A 232 -29.66 -22.47 -2.47
CA GLN A 232 -28.42 -23.03 -1.93
C GLN A 232 -27.31 -21.97 -1.77
N PHE A 233 -27.13 -21.08 -2.77
CA PHE A 233 -26.17 -19.98 -2.63
C PHE A 233 -26.53 -19.02 -1.50
N LEU A 234 -27.81 -18.63 -1.39
CA LEU A 234 -28.28 -17.69 -0.36
C LEU A 234 -28.16 -18.27 1.06
N ASP A 235 -28.42 -19.57 1.22
CA ASP A 235 -28.37 -20.29 2.50
C ASP A 235 -26.92 -20.46 3.01
N ARG A 236 -25.92 -20.40 2.13
CA ARG A 236 -24.49 -20.43 2.50
C ARG A 236 -23.94 -19.09 2.97
N LEU A 237 -24.68 -18.00 2.80
CA LEU A 237 -24.21 -16.67 3.19
C LEU A 237 -24.33 -16.49 4.72
N PRO A 238 -23.37 -15.80 5.37
CA PRO A 238 -23.47 -15.52 6.79
C PRO A 238 -24.71 -14.69 7.15
N ASP A 239 -25.33 -14.97 8.29
CA ASP A 239 -26.57 -14.28 8.74
C ASP A 239 -26.35 -12.81 9.09
N TYR A 240 -25.13 -12.47 9.52
CA TYR A 240 -24.78 -11.08 9.76
C TYR A 240 -24.64 -10.29 8.46
N ALA A 241 -24.36 -10.92 7.31
CA ALA A 241 -23.96 -10.19 6.12
C ALA A 241 -25.12 -9.45 5.46
N TYR A 242 -24.85 -8.25 4.94
CA TYR A 242 -25.80 -7.56 4.07
C TYR A 242 -26.00 -8.37 2.77
N ARG A 243 -27.25 -8.55 2.32
CA ARG A 243 -27.58 -9.35 1.12
C ARG A 243 -28.43 -8.52 0.16
N CYS A 244 -27.91 -8.29 -1.05
CA CYS A 244 -28.62 -7.61 -2.13
C CYS A 244 -28.74 -8.55 -3.33
N LEU A 245 -29.95 -9.06 -3.60
CA LEU A 245 -30.21 -9.92 -4.75
C LEU A 245 -30.69 -9.06 -5.93
N LEU A 246 -29.84 -8.90 -6.94
CA LEU A 246 -30.11 -8.17 -8.17
C LEU A 246 -30.65 -9.12 -9.25
N VAL A 247 -31.95 -9.03 -9.49
CA VAL A 247 -32.62 -9.73 -10.59
C VAL A 247 -32.46 -8.90 -11.87
N ARG A 248 -31.67 -9.42 -12.81
CA ARG A 248 -31.23 -8.76 -14.05
C ARG A 248 -32.16 -9.09 -15.22
N ASP A 249 -32.29 -8.15 -16.15
CA ASP A 249 -33.07 -8.30 -17.39
C ASP A 249 -34.55 -8.61 -17.15
N SER A 250 -35.12 -8.05 -16.07
CA SER A 250 -36.56 -8.18 -15.78
C SER A 250 -37.37 -7.14 -16.57
N SER A 251 -38.36 -7.59 -17.33
CA SER A 251 -39.44 -6.71 -17.83
C SER A 251 -40.30 -6.25 -16.63
N PHE A 252 -40.83 -5.03 -16.69
CA PHE A 252 -41.60 -4.44 -15.58
C PHE A 252 -42.91 -5.18 -15.29
N ASP A 253 -43.45 -5.92 -16.26
CA ASP A 253 -44.81 -6.49 -16.24
C ASP A 253 -44.95 -7.91 -15.65
N GLU A 254 -43.87 -8.56 -15.22
CA GLU A 254 -43.99 -9.92 -14.65
C GLU A 254 -44.22 -9.90 -13.14
N ASP A 255 -45.49 -9.91 -12.75
CA ASP A 255 -45.95 -10.33 -11.43
C ASP A 255 -45.81 -11.84 -11.29
N ASN A 256 -44.58 -12.27 -11.03
CA ASN A 256 -44.23 -13.69 -10.91
C ASN A 256 -44.29 -14.11 -9.44
N THR A 257 -45.15 -15.08 -9.10
CA THR A 257 -45.36 -15.60 -7.73
C THR A 257 -44.06 -16.07 -7.07
N VAL A 258 -43.13 -16.60 -7.87
CA VAL A 258 -41.77 -17.01 -7.44
C VAL A 258 -40.96 -15.82 -6.91
N LEU A 259 -41.05 -14.66 -7.57
CA LEU A 259 -40.36 -13.44 -7.14
C LEU A 259 -40.99 -12.86 -5.87
N GLN A 260 -42.31 -13.01 -5.70
CA GLN A 260 -42.99 -12.59 -4.47
C GLN A 260 -42.58 -13.48 -3.27
N GLN A 261 -42.48 -14.80 -3.45
CA GLN A 261 -41.99 -15.74 -2.43
C GLN A 261 -40.52 -15.49 -2.05
N LEU A 262 -39.68 -15.08 -3.00
CA LEU A 262 -38.29 -14.70 -2.69
C LEU A 262 -38.21 -13.36 -1.97
N ARG A 263 -39.08 -12.39 -2.31
CA ARG A 263 -39.14 -11.08 -1.63
C ARG A 263 -39.53 -11.19 -0.17
N SER A 264 -40.50 -12.03 0.18
CA SER A 264 -40.91 -12.23 1.58
C SER A 264 -39.75 -12.72 2.45
N ASN A 265 -38.84 -13.49 1.85
CA ASN A 265 -37.72 -14.12 2.57
C ASN A 265 -36.41 -13.32 2.46
N ASN A 266 -36.29 -12.35 1.53
CA ASN A 266 -35.09 -11.56 1.31
C ASN A 266 -35.42 -10.06 1.17
N LYS A 267 -35.24 -9.32 2.27
CA LYS A 267 -35.52 -7.87 2.35
C LYS A 267 -34.69 -6.99 1.38
N GLY A 268 -33.62 -7.51 0.78
CA GLY A 268 -32.72 -6.78 -0.13
C GLY A 268 -32.86 -7.11 -1.62
N MET A 269 -33.98 -7.72 -2.07
CA MET A 269 -34.15 -8.07 -3.48
C MET A 269 -34.56 -6.87 -4.34
N LEU A 270 -33.77 -6.57 -5.38
CA LEU A 270 -34.01 -5.46 -6.31
C LEU A 270 -34.08 -5.95 -7.75
N ARG A 271 -34.99 -5.37 -8.53
CA ARG A 271 -35.09 -5.59 -9.98
C ARG A 271 -34.25 -4.54 -10.69
N LEU A 272 -33.48 -4.97 -11.68
CA LEU A 272 -32.66 -4.09 -12.49
C LEU A 272 -32.91 -4.41 -13.97
N PRO A 273 -33.56 -3.49 -14.72
CA PRO A 273 -33.83 -3.69 -16.13
C PRO A 273 -32.53 -3.76 -16.94
N GLN A 274 -32.62 -4.16 -18.20
CA GLN A 274 -31.47 -4.23 -19.09
C GLN A 274 -30.85 -2.84 -19.28
N ILE A 275 -29.65 -2.64 -18.73
CA ILE A 275 -28.89 -1.39 -18.88
C ILE A 275 -28.10 -1.48 -20.19
N ALA A 276 -28.73 -1.16 -21.32
CA ALA A 276 -28.06 -1.13 -22.62
C ALA A 276 -27.12 0.08 -22.77
N HIS A 277 -27.56 1.26 -22.29
CA HIS A 277 -26.77 2.50 -22.31
C HIS A 277 -26.69 3.13 -20.91
N LYS A 278 -25.48 3.21 -20.37
CA LYS A 278 -25.19 3.72 -19.02
C LYS A 278 -25.41 5.22 -18.85
N THR A 279 -25.51 5.95 -19.96
CA THR A 279 -25.70 7.41 -20.02
C THR A 279 -27.16 7.83 -20.11
N ASN A 280 -28.09 6.89 -20.31
CA ASN A 280 -29.52 7.20 -20.32
C ASN A 280 -29.98 7.61 -18.90
N VAL A 281 -30.88 8.58 -18.82
CA VAL A 281 -31.42 9.15 -17.57
C VAL A 281 -32.07 8.06 -16.71
N GLU A 282 -32.82 7.14 -17.33
CA GLU A 282 -33.43 6.01 -16.61
C GLU A 282 -32.37 5.08 -15.99
N SER A 283 -31.32 4.74 -16.76
CA SER A 283 -30.20 3.93 -16.26
C SER A 283 -29.52 4.60 -15.08
N GLN A 284 -29.28 5.92 -15.14
CA GLN A 284 -28.68 6.67 -14.05
C GLN A 284 -29.57 6.72 -12.81
N TYR A 285 -30.89 6.87 -12.99
CA TYR A 285 -31.84 6.81 -11.88
C TYR A 285 -31.77 5.47 -11.13
N PHE A 286 -31.77 4.35 -11.86
CA PHE A 286 -31.64 3.02 -11.23
C PHE A 286 -30.29 2.81 -10.55
N LEU A 287 -29.19 3.29 -11.16
CA LEU A 287 -27.86 3.21 -10.57
C LEU A 287 -27.75 4.03 -9.28
N ASN A 288 -28.30 5.25 -9.27
CA ASN A 288 -28.31 6.11 -8.08
C ASN A 288 -29.17 5.50 -6.97
N LYS A 289 -30.38 5.03 -7.30
CA LYS A 289 -31.24 4.35 -6.33
C LYS A 289 -30.57 3.11 -5.73
N LEU A 290 -29.91 2.30 -6.55
CA LEU A 290 -29.17 1.13 -6.08
C LEU A 290 -27.98 1.54 -5.20
N ARG A 291 -27.28 2.61 -5.58
CA ARG A 291 -26.18 3.18 -4.80
C ARG A 291 -26.65 3.66 -3.43
N ASP A 292 -27.77 4.37 -3.35
CA ASP A 292 -28.35 4.86 -2.09
C ASP A 292 -28.77 3.72 -1.17
N ILE A 293 -29.36 2.65 -1.73
CA ILE A 293 -29.72 1.46 -0.97
C ILE A 293 -28.49 0.77 -0.42
N ILE A 294 -27.42 0.63 -1.21
CA ILE A 294 -26.19 -0.01 -0.76
C ILE A 294 -25.53 0.84 0.34
N TYR A 295 -25.30 2.14 0.10
CA TYR A 295 -24.63 3.03 1.05
C TYR A 295 -25.47 3.42 2.28
N HIS A 296 -26.67 2.88 2.43
CA HIS A 296 -27.49 3.13 3.61
C HIS A 296 -26.72 2.74 4.89
N LYS A 297 -26.65 3.66 5.85
CA LYS A 297 -25.79 3.53 7.05
C LYS A 297 -26.06 2.25 7.85
N ASP A 298 -27.32 1.83 7.94
CA ASP A 298 -27.71 0.64 8.70
C ASP A 298 -27.18 -0.69 8.12
N ASN A 299 -26.76 -0.72 6.85
CA ASN A 299 -26.24 -1.93 6.24
C ASN A 299 -24.83 -2.28 6.77
N PHE A 300 -24.07 -1.25 7.17
CA PHE A 300 -22.63 -1.37 7.43
C PHE A 300 -22.15 -0.68 8.72
N SER A 301 -23.06 -0.09 9.52
CA SER A 301 -22.70 0.64 10.74
C SER A 301 -23.02 -0.12 12.03
N PRO A 302 -22.03 -0.33 12.94
CA PRO A 302 -20.60 -0.47 12.65
C PRO A 302 -20.31 -1.78 11.88
N ARG A 303 -19.08 -1.93 11.39
CA ARG A 303 -18.62 -3.20 10.79
C ARG A 303 -18.97 -4.36 11.71
N LYS A 304 -19.62 -5.40 11.18
CA LYS A 304 -20.12 -6.51 11.98
C LYS A 304 -19.02 -7.49 12.38
N LEU A 305 -18.01 -7.65 11.53
CA LEU A 305 -16.86 -8.51 11.80
C LEU A 305 -15.77 -7.75 12.56
N SER A 306 -15.28 -8.34 13.64
CA SER A 306 -14.11 -7.81 14.34
C SER A 306 -12.83 -8.06 13.53
N LYS A 307 -11.82 -7.21 13.76
CA LYS A 307 -10.49 -7.39 13.18
C LYS A 307 -9.91 -8.78 13.45
N ASN A 308 -10.02 -9.28 14.68
CA ASN A 308 -9.50 -10.59 15.07
C ASN A 308 -10.21 -11.72 14.32
N THR A 309 -11.52 -11.58 14.09
CA THR A 309 -12.29 -12.56 13.32
C THR A 309 -11.82 -12.61 11.88
N LEU A 310 -11.60 -11.46 11.24
CA LEU A 310 -11.10 -11.39 9.87
C LEU A 310 -9.68 -11.92 9.73
N GLU A 311 -8.77 -11.56 10.64
CA GLU A 311 -7.43 -12.14 10.66
C GLU A 311 -7.49 -13.68 10.77
N ALA A 312 -8.34 -14.21 11.64
CA ALA A 312 -8.53 -15.65 11.77
C ALA A 312 -9.08 -16.32 10.49
N GLU A 313 -9.98 -15.66 9.76
CA GLU A 313 -10.48 -16.18 8.47
C GLU A 313 -9.41 -16.10 7.37
N PHE A 314 -8.60 -15.03 7.32
CA PHE A 314 -7.45 -14.97 6.42
C PHE A 314 -6.40 -16.04 6.74
N HIS A 315 -6.15 -16.32 8.02
CA HIS A 315 -5.21 -17.36 8.45
C HIS A 315 -5.58 -18.76 7.91
N LYS A 316 -6.88 -19.04 7.72
CA LYS A 316 -7.34 -20.32 7.15
C LYS A 316 -7.01 -20.45 5.65
N LEU A 317 -6.81 -19.33 4.96
CA LEU A 317 -6.48 -19.30 3.54
C LEU A 317 -4.97 -19.28 3.27
N LEU A 318 -4.17 -19.00 4.31
CA LEU A 318 -2.72 -18.94 4.19
C LEU A 318 -2.09 -20.33 4.16
N PRO A 319 -1.09 -20.56 3.28
CA PRO A 319 -0.25 -21.74 3.36
C PRO A 319 0.46 -21.85 4.73
N PRO A 320 0.74 -23.06 5.26
CA PRO A 320 1.36 -23.23 6.58
C PRO A 320 2.69 -22.49 6.75
N GLU A 321 3.51 -22.44 5.71
CA GLU A 321 4.79 -21.71 5.73
C GLU A 321 4.59 -20.20 5.90
N ARG A 322 3.53 -19.64 5.30
CA ARG A 322 3.18 -18.22 5.40
C ARG A 322 2.59 -17.88 6.75
N LEU A 323 1.77 -18.77 7.32
CA LEU A 323 1.21 -18.59 8.65
C LEU A 323 2.31 -18.46 9.71
N ARG A 324 3.33 -19.33 9.66
CA ARG A 324 4.51 -19.24 10.54
C ARG A 324 5.19 -17.88 10.42
N ARG A 325 5.39 -17.38 9.21
CA ARG A 325 5.97 -16.04 9.00
C ARG A 325 5.13 -14.93 9.63
N PHE A 326 3.81 -14.99 9.54
CA PHE A 326 2.94 -14.00 10.21
C PHE A 326 3.05 -14.06 11.73
N ASP A 327 3.15 -15.25 12.30
CA ASP A 327 3.36 -15.43 13.73
C ASP A 327 4.75 -14.92 14.14
N ASP A 328 5.78 -15.15 13.33
CA ASP A 328 7.13 -14.61 13.53
C ASP A 328 7.14 -13.08 13.45
N GLU A 329 6.42 -12.47 12.49
CA GLU A 329 6.28 -11.01 12.37
C GLU A 329 5.56 -10.43 13.59
N LYS A 330 4.48 -11.07 14.06
CA LYS A 330 3.77 -10.66 15.29
C LYS A 330 4.67 -10.79 16.51
N ALA A 331 5.43 -11.88 16.64
CA ALA A 331 6.37 -12.10 17.72
C ALA A 331 7.50 -11.06 17.70
N LEU A 332 8.01 -10.73 16.52
CA LEU A 332 9.01 -9.67 16.33
C LEU A 332 8.46 -8.30 16.74
N ILE A 333 7.24 -7.95 16.30
CA ILE A 333 6.61 -6.69 16.73
C ILE A 333 6.48 -6.68 18.25
N CYS A 334 5.97 -7.75 18.87
CA CYS A 334 5.82 -7.83 20.32
C CYS A 334 7.16 -7.68 21.05
N SER A 335 8.24 -8.27 20.53
CA SER A 335 9.57 -8.21 21.17
C SER A 335 10.20 -6.82 21.10
N ILE A 336 9.90 -6.03 20.07
CA ILE A 336 10.45 -4.68 19.88
C ILE A 336 9.49 -3.56 20.31
N GLU A 337 8.23 -3.88 20.61
CA GLU A 337 7.17 -2.88 20.80
C GLU A 337 7.47 -1.93 21.95
N ALA A 338 7.94 -2.42 23.09
CA ALA A 338 8.25 -1.59 24.26
C ALA A 338 9.37 -0.56 23.99
N THR A 339 10.32 -0.91 23.12
CA THR A 339 11.58 -0.15 22.97
C THR A 339 11.63 0.64 21.66
N LEU A 340 11.29 0.02 20.52
CA LEU A 340 11.36 0.69 19.22
C LEU A 340 10.06 1.40 18.82
N ILE A 341 8.90 0.94 19.32
CA ILE A 341 7.59 1.52 18.97
C ILE A 341 7.08 2.43 20.09
N ASN A 342 7.20 1.98 21.34
CA ASN A 342 6.79 2.65 22.57
C ASN A 342 7.96 3.18 23.40
N GLY A 343 9.14 3.28 22.79
CA GLY A 343 10.35 3.72 23.46
C GLY A 343 10.22 5.08 24.14
N GLU A 344 10.66 5.12 25.39
CA GLU A 344 10.88 6.32 26.19
C GLU A 344 12.33 6.82 26.08
N LYS A 345 12.59 8.03 26.59
CA LYS A 345 13.93 8.66 26.64
C LYS A 345 15.04 7.72 27.12
N LYS A 346 14.79 6.91 28.15
CA LYS A 346 15.78 5.98 28.72
C LYS A 346 16.38 5.00 27.70
N HIS A 347 15.66 4.68 26.63
CA HIS A 347 16.15 3.76 25.60
C HIS A 347 17.07 4.45 24.57
N PHE A 348 17.12 5.78 24.54
CA PHE A 348 17.88 6.62 23.61
C PHE A 348 18.86 7.57 24.33
N PRO A 349 19.71 7.07 25.25
CA PRO A 349 20.50 7.91 26.15
C PRO A 349 21.39 8.92 25.40
N LEU A 350 22.16 8.47 24.41
CA LEU A 350 23.06 9.32 23.64
C LEU A 350 22.31 10.28 22.70
N TYR A 351 21.27 9.80 22.05
CA TYR A 351 20.49 10.64 21.14
C TYR A 351 19.77 11.77 21.88
N ASN A 352 19.29 11.55 23.11
CA ASN A 352 18.72 12.65 23.92
C ASN A 352 19.78 13.69 24.28
N ILE A 353 20.99 13.27 24.66
CA ILE A 353 22.10 14.20 24.93
C ILE A 353 22.44 14.99 23.67
N PHE A 354 22.47 14.33 22.51
CA PHE A 354 22.67 14.99 21.22
C PHE A 354 21.59 16.03 20.91
N VAL A 355 20.31 15.70 21.13
CA VAL A 355 19.21 16.66 20.99
C VAL A 355 19.41 17.88 21.91
N ASP A 356 19.80 17.65 23.16
CA ASP A 356 20.09 18.74 24.11
C ASP A 356 21.27 19.61 23.64
N VAL A 357 22.34 19.01 23.07
CA VAL A 357 23.47 19.72 22.46
C VAL A 357 22.99 20.62 21.33
N CYS A 358 22.19 20.08 20.39
CA CYS A 358 21.67 20.85 19.26
C CYS A 358 20.78 22.01 19.73
N GLN A 359 19.89 21.79 20.70
CA GLN A 359 19.05 22.84 21.26
C GLN A 359 19.86 23.94 21.97
N MET A 360 20.91 23.58 22.69
CA MET A 360 21.79 24.57 23.32
C MET A 360 22.60 25.36 22.29
N SER A 361 23.08 24.69 21.23
CA SER A 361 23.77 25.35 20.12
C SER A 361 22.87 26.33 19.38
N ASP A 362 21.59 25.98 19.16
CA ASP A 362 20.59 26.86 18.55
C ASP A 362 20.27 28.07 19.44
N LYS A 363 20.18 27.86 20.76
CA LYS A 363 20.04 28.99 21.71
C LYS A 363 21.20 29.96 21.62
N LEU A 364 22.44 29.44 21.55
CA LEU A 364 23.66 30.24 21.43
C LEU A 364 23.71 31.05 20.14
N SER A 365 23.28 30.49 19.00
CA SER A 365 23.29 31.20 17.71
C SER A 365 22.32 32.38 17.66
N HIS A 366 21.30 32.37 18.53
CA HIS A 366 20.29 33.43 18.65
C HIS A 366 20.60 34.48 19.72
N ILE A 367 21.72 34.36 20.45
CA ILE A 367 22.15 35.41 21.39
C ILE A 367 22.83 36.53 20.60
N ASP A 368 22.29 37.75 20.70
CA ASP A 368 22.90 38.95 20.13
C ASP A 368 24.20 39.29 20.86
N PHE A 369 25.33 39.05 20.18
CA PHE A 369 26.68 39.25 20.71
C PHE A 369 26.99 40.73 21.01
N TYR A 370 26.22 41.66 20.44
CA TYR A 370 26.43 43.11 20.55
C TYR A 370 25.33 43.82 21.35
N GLY A 371 24.26 43.10 21.72
CA GLY A 371 23.18 43.62 22.55
C GLY A 371 23.51 43.51 24.04
N SER A 372 23.10 44.50 24.83
CA SER A 372 23.28 44.59 26.28
C SER A 372 22.48 43.51 27.06
N ARG A 373 22.80 42.23 26.86
CA ARG A 373 22.38 41.08 27.69
C ARG A 373 23.60 40.47 28.36
N ASP A 374 23.42 40.06 29.60
CA ASP A 374 24.48 39.72 30.55
C ASP A 374 25.48 38.68 30.00
N SER A 375 26.77 39.03 30.01
CA SER A 375 27.88 38.15 29.61
C SER A 375 27.88 36.81 30.37
N GLU A 376 27.23 36.78 31.53
CA GLU A 376 27.01 35.61 32.37
C GLU A 376 26.10 34.57 31.71
N ASP A 377 25.06 34.96 30.96
CA ASP A 377 24.16 34.04 30.26
C ASP A 377 24.87 33.32 29.10
N ILE A 378 25.73 34.04 28.36
CA ILE A 378 26.56 33.46 27.29
C ILE A 378 27.53 32.44 27.89
N PHE A 379 28.25 32.82 28.94
CA PHE A 379 29.21 31.94 29.60
C PHE A 379 28.52 30.69 30.18
N ASN A 380 27.38 30.84 30.83
CA ASN A 380 26.61 29.74 31.39
C ASN A 380 26.11 28.78 30.30
N THR A 381 25.63 29.32 29.18
CA THR A 381 25.15 28.51 28.04
C THR A 381 26.30 27.78 27.36
N GLN A 382 27.45 28.43 27.15
CA GLN A 382 28.66 27.80 26.61
C GLN A 382 29.19 26.69 27.52
N ASN A 383 29.21 26.92 28.83
CA ASN A 383 29.65 25.92 29.80
C ASN A 383 28.69 24.72 29.86
N ALA A 384 27.37 24.97 29.79
CA ALA A 384 26.37 23.91 29.69
C ALA A 384 26.53 23.09 28.39
N LEU A 385 26.74 23.77 27.25
CA LEU A 385 27.01 23.12 25.96
C LEU A 385 28.27 22.25 26.03
N TYR A 386 29.37 22.79 26.54
CA TYR A 386 30.62 22.04 26.72
C TYR A 386 30.41 20.79 27.59
N LYS A 387 29.69 20.89 28.71
CA LYS A 387 29.37 19.75 29.58
C LYS A 387 28.54 18.68 28.86
N LEU A 388 27.64 19.06 27.97
CA LEU A 388 26.85 18.12 27.16
C LEU A 388 27.71 17.48 26.06
N GLU A 389 28.53 18.26 25.35
CA GLU A 389 29.45 17.72 24.35
C GLU A 389 30.43 16.71 24.94
N VAL A 390 30.96 16.98 26.14
CA VAL A 390 31.84 16.03 26.85
C VAL A 390 31.11 14.72 27.16
N LYS A 391 29.81 14.76 27.46
CA LYS A 391 29.01 13.53 27.65
C LYS A 391 28.80 12.76 26.36
N LEU A 392 28.79 13.44 25.21
CA LEU A 392 28.60 12.85 23.89
C LEU A 392 29.90 12.38 23.25
N ARG A 393 31.06 12.96 23.60
CA ARG A 393 32.34 12.51 23.05
C ARG A 393 32.69 11.10 23.57
N PRO A 394 33.25 10.22 22.71
CA PRO A 394 33.78 8.96 23.20
C PRO A 394 35.00 9.24 24.10
N ASP A 395 34.97 8.76 25.34
CA ASP A 395 36.12 8.91 26.25
C ASP A 395 37.25 8.00 25.80
N SER A 396 38.50 8.44 26.00
CA SER A 396 39.70 7.62 25.85
C SER A 396 39.68 6.47 26.86
N GLY A 397 38.99 5.37 26.54
CA GLY A 397 38.95 4.14 27.32
C GLY A 397 37.56 3.70 27.81
N ASN A 398 36.53 4.56 27.77
CA ASN A 398 35.16 4.22 28.21
C ASN A 398 34.12 4.64 27.16
N GLN A 399 33.63 3.68 26.38
CA GLN A 399 32.48 3.89 25.50
C GLN A 399 31.22 4.10 26.31
N LYS A 400 30.39 5.05 25.87
CA LYS A 400 29.10 5.35 26.50
C LYS A 400 28.06 4.32 26.05
N ASP A 401 27.08 4.04 26.90
CA ASP A 401 25.96 3.15 26.55
C ASP A 401 25.10 3.78 25.45
N CYS A 402 25.03 3.13 24.29
CA CYS A 402 24.17 3.50 23.17
C CYS A 402 22.68 3.24 23.44
N GLY A 403 22.35 2.56 24.54
CA GLY A 403 20.99 2.24 24.95
C GLY A 403 20.41 1.00 24.29
N GLU A 404 19.25 0.58 24.80
CA GLU A 404 18.56 -0.62 24.34
C GLU A 404 18.01 -0.46 22.92
N ALA A 405 17.50 0.73 22.56
CA ALA A 405 16.94 0.97 21.23
C ALA A 405 18.00 0.79 20.13
N PHE A 406 19.21 1.31 20.34
CA PHE A 406 20.32 1.10 19.40
C PHE A 406 20.65 -0.38 19.25
N ARG A 407 20.81 -1.10 20.37
CA ARG A 407 21.19 -2.52 20.36
C ARG A 407 20.17 -3.38 19.60
N ILE A 408 18.89 -3.20 19.89
CA ILE A 408 17.81 -3.91 19.19
C ILE A 408 17.83 -3.52 17.71
N PHE A 409 17.78 -2.22 17.39
CA PHE A 409 17.73 -1.76 16.01
C PHE A 409 18.92 -2.27 15.17
N PHE A 410 20.14 -2.18 15.71
CA PHE A 410 21.35 -2.66 15.04
C PHE A 410 21.32 -4.18 14.82
N SER A 411 20.85 -4.97 15.80
CA SER A 411 20.70 -6.42 15.63
C SER A 411 19.70 -6.81 14.53
N LEU A 412 18.66 -5.99 14.31
CA LEU A 412 17.68 -6.23 13.25
C LEU A 412 18.24 -5.94 11.87
N LEU A 413 19.17 -5.00 11.74
CA LEU A 413 19.83 -4.68 10.47
C LEU A 413 20.77 -5.80 9.99
N GLN A 414 21.29 -6.61 10.92
CA GLN A 414 22.15 -7.76 10.63
C GLN A 414 21.39 -8.95 10.03
N ASN A 415 20.05 -8.91 10.02
CA ASN A 415 19.22 -9.98 9.47
C ASN A 415 19.21 -9.95 7.93
N THR A 416 19.18 -11.12 7.29
CA THR A 416 19.05 -11.26 5.83
C THR A 416 17.79 -10.58 5.28
N SER A 417 16.71 -10.51 6.07
CA SER A 417 15.43 -9.91 5.69
C SER A 417 15.24 -8.49 6.23
N LYS A 418 16.33 -7.74 6.46
CA LYS A 418 16.31 -6.38 7.06
C LYS A 418 15.30 -5.42 6.44
N PHE A 419 15.13 -5.41 5.11
CA PHE A 419 14.16 -4.51 4.45
C PHE A 419 12.72 -4.83 4.82
N ASN A 420 12.38 -6.12 4.97
CA ASN A 420 11.06 -6.51 5.45
C ASN A 420 10.87 -6.05 6.90
N ILE A 421 11.87 -6.27 7.77
CA ILE A 421 11.84 -5.84 9.17
C ILE A 421 11.67 -4.33 9.28
N LEU A 422 12.46 -3.54 8.54
CA LEU A 422 12.34 -2.08 8.51
C LEU A 422 10.95 -1.64 8.04
N SER A 423 10.37 -2.30 7.04
CA SER A 423 9.01 -2.00 6.57
C SER A 423 7.95 -2.31 7.63
N ILE A 424 8.10 -3.41 8.36
CA ILE A 424 7.22 -3.80 9.46
C ILE A 424 7.29 -2.74 10.58
N ILE A 425 8.50 -2.35 10.99
CA ILE A 425 8.73 -1.31 12.00
C ILE A 425 8.10 0.01 11.55
N ALA A 426 8.40 0.47 10.33
CA ALA A 426 7.86 1.71 9.78
C ALA A 426 6.32 1.69 9.73
N SER A 427 5.72 0.55 9.35
CA SER A 427 4.27 0.38 9.31
C SER A 427 3.65 0.41 10.71
N ALA A 428 4.31 -0.20 11.71
CA ALA A 428 3.85 -0.20 13.10
C ALA A 428 3.95 1.20 13.74
N LEU A 429 5.06 1.91 13.50
CA LEU A 429 5.26 3.30 13.92
C LEU A 429 4.20 4.21 13.31
N LYS A 430 3.95 4.08 12.00
CA LYS A 430 2.90 4.85 11.30
C LYS A 430 1.51 4.63 11.91
N LYS A 431 1.12 3.36 12.11
CA LYS A 431 -0.15 3.01 12.77
C LYS A 431 -0.29 3.61 14.17
N LYS A 432 0.78 3.63 14.95
CA LYS A 432 0.78 4.24 16.29
C LYS A 432 0.56 5.75 16.20
N ILE A 433 1.27 6.43 15.30
CA ILE A 433 1.13 7.87 15.08
C ILE A 433 -0.33 8.20 14.72
N ASP A 434 -0.90 7.48 13.76
CA ASP A 434 -2.25 7.73 13.24
C ASP A 434 -3.33 7.49 14.32
N ARG A 435 -3.11 6.56 15.26
CA ARG A 435 -4.00 6.34 16.41
C ARG A 435 -3.88 7.38 17.51
N THR A 436 -2.68 7.93 17.70
CA THR A 436 -2.35 8.79 18.84
C THR A 436 -2.62 10.26 18.54
N LEU A 437 -2.45 10.70 17.28
CA LEU A 437 -2.50 12.09 16.89
C LEU A 437 -3.66 12.36 15.94
N LYS A 438 -4.44 13.41 16.22
CA LYS A 438 -5.41 13.96 15.27
C LYS A 438 -4.70 14.80 14.20
N ALA A 439 -5.33 14.96 13.03
CA ALA A 439 -4.72 15.63 11.87
C ALA A 439 -4.27 17.08 12.14
N ASP A 440 -5.03 17.81 12.96
CA ASP A 440 -4.71 19.15 13.45
C ASP A 440 -3.46 19.20 14.35
N GLN A 441 -3.23 18.15 15.14
CA GLN A 441 -2.07 18.02 16.03
C GLN A 441 -0.79 17.61 15.30
N LEU A 442 -0.88 17.03 14.10
CA LEU A 442 0.28 16.69 13.26
C LEU A 442 1.01 17.94 12.72
N ALA A 443 0.28 19.06 12.61
CA ALA A 443 0.79 20.35 12.15
C ALA A 443 1.50 21.19 13.23
N ILE A 444 1.34 20.83 14.51
CA ILE A 444 1.97 21.53 15.65
C ILE A 444 3.33 20.88 16.00
N ASP A 445 4.27 21.69 16.48
CA ASP A 445 5.51 21.21 17.12
C ASP A 445 5.20 20.51 18.44
N LEU A 446 4.94 19.19 18.35
CA LEU A 446 4.76 18.34 19.51
C LEU A 446 6.13 17.95 20.11
N PRO A 447 6.22 17.78 21.44
CA PRO A 447 7.45 17.32 22.10
C PRO A 447 7.97 16.01 21.51
N TYR A 448 9.29 15.91 21.39
CA TYR A 448 10.06 14.78 20.86
C TYR A 448 9.56 13.39 21.35
N GLU A 449 9.17 13.30 22.62
CA GLU A 449 8.69 12.08 23.29
C GLU A 449 7.39 11.50 22.73
N LYS A 450 6.64 12.25 21.90
CA LYS A 450 5.35 11.82 21.34
C LYS A 450 5.39 11.30 19.90
N ARG A 451 6.55 11.27 19.23
CA ARG A 451 6.64 10.88 17.80
C ARG A 451 7.88 10.04 17.51
N LEU A 452 7.90 8.76 17.88
CA LEU A 452 8.91 7.84 17.33
C LEU A 452 8.61 7.58 15.84
N SER A 453 9.63 7.73 15.01
CA SER A 453 9.58 7.49 13.57
C SER A 453 10.80 6.68 13.12
N MET A 454 10.83 6.27 11.85
CA MET A 454 11.94 5.46 11.36
C MET A 454 13.25 6.26 11.36
N GLU A 455 13.14 7.55 11.07
CA GLU A 455 14.23 8.52 11.05
C GLU A 455 14.89 8.65 12.42
N ILE A 456 14.13 8.65 13.52
CA ILE A 456 14.70 8.73 14.88
C ILE A 456 15.60 7.54 15.21
N HIS A 457 15.22 6.32 14.81
CA HIS A 457 16.07 5.14 15.04
C HIS A 457 17.36 5.22 14.23
N TRP A 458 17.28 5.70 12.98
CA TRP A 458 18.47 5.96 12.18
C TRP A 458 19.34 7.05 12.79
N ARG A 459 18.79 8.21 13.16
CA ARG A 459 19.53 9.29 13.82
C ARG A 459 20.20 8.82 15.11
N ASN A 460 19.50 8.03 15.93
CA ASN A 460 20.08 7.41 17.11
C ASN A 460 21.26 6.49 16.76
N ALA A 461 21.12 5.67 15.71
CA ALA A 461 22.23 4.83 15.23
C ALA A 461 23.42 5.66 14.73
N LEU A 462 23.17 6.76 14.03
CA LEU A 462 24.23 7.68 13.56
C LEU A 462 24.96 8.34 14.73
N VAL A 463 24.24 8.79 15.77
CA VAL A 463 24.87 9.34 16.98
C VAL A 463 25.67 8.29 17.73
N CYS A 464 25.19 7.04 17.77
CA CYS A 464 25.88 5.94 18.41
C CYS A 464 27.12 5.45 17.63
N TYR A 465 27.29 5.83 16.37
CA TYR A 465 28.34 5.33 15.49
C TYR A 465 29.75 5.42 16.09
N ASP A 466 30.10 6.58 16.67
CA ASP A 466 31.43 6.80 17.24
C ASP A 466 31.66 6.02 18.55
N HIS A 467 30.60 5.51 19.17
CA HIS A 467 30.61 4.74 20.42
C HIS A 467 30.61 3.22 20.19
N ILE A 468 30.49 2.76 18.94
CA ILE A 468 30.56 1.33 18.63
C ILE A 468 31.99 0.81 18.91
N PRO A 469 32.15 -0.32 19.63
CA PRO A 469 33.46 -0.83 20.04
C PRO A 469 34.33 -1.32 18.89
N CYS A 470 33.70 -1.97 17.91
CA CYS A 470 34.38 -2.71 16.88
C CYS A 470 34.32 -1.97 15.56
N ASP A 471 35.47 -1.75 14.92
CA ASP A 471 35.51 -1.14 13.59
C ASP A 471 34.75 -1.97 12.54
N ALA A 472 34.71 -3.30 12.68
CA ALA A 472 33.89 -4.14 11.81
C ALA A 472 32.39 -3.82 11.95
N GLN A 473 31.88 -3.61 13.17
CA GLN A 473 30.49 -3.21 13.41
C GLN A 473 30.20 -1.79 12.92
N LYS A 474 31.17 -0.87 13.02
CA LYS A 474 31.05 0.47 12.40
C LYS A 474 30.88 0.36 10.89
N GLN A 475 31.70 -0.47 10.24
CA GLN A 475 31.60 -0.74 8.80
C GLN A 475 30.28 -1.42 8.44
N GLU A 476 29.77 -2.34 9.28
CA GLU A 476 28.43 -2.93 9.10
C GLU A 476 27.32 -1.87 9.10
N LEU A 477 27.34 -0.93 10.06
CA LEU A 477 26.33 0.14 10.11
C LEU A 477 26.39 1.03 8.86
N VAL A 478 27.60 1.39 8.40
CA VAL A 478 27.81 2.14 7.15
C VAL A 478 27.27 1.34 5.96
N GLN A 479 27.55 0.04 5.89
CA GLN A 479 27.04 -0.82 4.82
C GLN A 479 25.52 -0.94 4.86
N HIS A 480 24.91 -1.06 6.04
CA HIS A 480 23.45 -1.13 6.18
C HIS A 480 22.77 0.17 5.74
N TYR A 481 23.32 1.33 6.10
CA TYR A 481 22.81 2.62 5.63
C TYR A 481 22.98 2.75 4.11
N ARG A 482 24.11 2.30 3.56
CA ARG A 482 24.38 2.27 2.12
C ARG A 482 23.40 1.37 1.37
N ASP A 483 23.14 0.16 1.87
CA ASP A 483 22.18 -0.76 1.28
C ASP A 483 20.77 -0.15 1.26
N MET A 484 20.40 0.58 2.32
CA MET A 484 19.16 1.34 2.37
C MET A 484 19.08 2.39 1.23
N ILE A 485 20.12 3.21 1.06
CA ILE A 485 20.18 4.20 -0.03
C ILE A 485 20.13 3.50 -1.40
N ALA A 486 20.92 2.44 -1.59
CA ALA A 486 20.99 1.69 -2.84
C ALA A 486 19.65 1.01 -3.20
N SER A 487 18.84 0.64 -2.19
CA SER A 487 17.49 0.11 -2.37
C SER A 487 16.43 1.16 -2.74
N GLY A 488 16.82 2.44 -2.86
CA GLY A 488 15.93 3.53 -3.23
C GLY A 488 15.02 4.01 -2.09
N GLN A 489 15.34 3.69 -0.84
CA GLN A 489 14.62 4.19 0.32
C GLN A 489 14.99 5.67 0.57
N PRO A 490 14.01 6.52 0.95
CA PRO A 490 14.28 7.86 1.45
C PRO A 490 15.30 7.84 2.61
N PHE A 491 16.23 8.79 2.60
CA PHE A 491 17.21 8.95 3.67
C PHE A 491 17.44 10.43 3.98
N GLU A 492 17.87 10.74 5.20
CA GLU A 492 18.14 12.10 5.62
C GLU A 492 19.59 12.48 5.37
N ILE A 493 19.78 13.65 4.75
CA ILE A 493 21.09 14.33 4.65
C ILE A 493 21.26 15.31 5.81
N ILE A 494 20.16 15.98 6.20
CA ILE A 494 20.12 16.94 7.30
C ILE A 494 19.03 16.46 8.26
N ASP A 495 19.38 16.32 9.55
CA ASP A 495 18.38 16.16 10.61
C ASP A 495 17.60 17.46 10.74
N GLY A 496 16.38 17.46 10.21
CA GLY A 496 15.53 18.65 10.18
C GLY A 496 14.93 19.05 11.53
N ASP A 497 14.96 18.17 12.54
CA ASP A 497 14.51 18.49 13.89
C ASP A 497 15.58 19.23 14.67
N ASN A 498 16.83 18.79 14.51
CA ASN A 498 17.98 19.33 15.24
C ASN A 498 18.86 20.25 14.40
N PHE A 499 18.51 20.47 13.12
CA PHE A 499 19.27 21.23 12.12
C PHE A 499 20.76 20.82 12.07
N TYR A 500 21.01 19.51 12.02
CA TYR A 500 22.35 18.94 12.10
C TYR A 500 22.71 18.18 10.81
N TYR A 501 23.93 18.40 10.30
CA TYR A 501 24.46 17.75 9.10
C TYR A 501 25.48 16.66 9.45
N GLN A 502 25.18 15.39 9.17
CA GLN A 502 26.01 14.23 9.50
C GLN A 502 27.15 14.00 8.48
N SER A 503 27.94 15.03 8.18
CA SER A 503 28.97 15.00 7.12
C SER A 503 29.91 13.80 7.20
N SER A 504 30.53 13.58 8.36
CA SER A 504 31.58 12.56 8.55
C SER A 504 31.09 11.13 8.35
N PHE A 505 29.82 10.85 8.65
CA PHE A 505 29.21 9.55 8.42
C PHE A 505 28.78 9.40 6.96
N LEU A 506 28.10 10.41 6.40
CA LEU A 506 27.64 10.38 5.01
C LEU A 506 28.79 10.28 4.01
N GLU A 507 29.93 10.94 4.27
CA GLU A 507 31.14 10.79 3.46
C GLU A 507 31.55 9.31 3.36
N LYS A 508 31.60 8.57 4.47
CA LYS A 508 31.94 7.14 4.48
C LYS A 508 30.93 6.29 3.72
N VAL A 509 29.65 6.61 3.84
CA VAL A 509 28.60 5.92 3.08
C VAL A 509 28.80 6.12 1.58
N MET A 510 29.06 7.35 1.16
CA MET A 510 29.09 7.77 -0.25
C MET A 510 30.37 7.37 -1.00
N VAL A 511 31.51 7.21 -0.31
CA VAL A 511 32.81 6.84 -0.92
C VAL A 511 32.71 5.60 -1.81
N ASP A 512 32.01 4.55 -1.35
CA ASP A 512 31.91 3.28 -2.10
C ASP A 512 30.77 3.26 -3.12
N MET A 513 29.92 4.29 -3.20
CA MET A 513 28.79 4.33 -4.13
C MET A 513 29.18 4.74 -5.57
N LYS A 514 30.46 5.07 -5.81
CA LYS A 514 31.07 5.31 -7.14
C LYS A 514 30.19 6.13 -8.11
N PHE A 515 29.71 7.29 -7.68
CA PHE A 515 29.00 8.20 -8.58
C PHE A 515 29.97 8.85 -9.57
N SER A 516 29.79 8.63 -10.87
CA SER A 516 30.61 9.27 -11.91
C SER A 516 30.23 10.74 -12.12
N LYS A 517 28.93 11.06 -12.02
CA LYS A 517 28.34 12.42 -12.03
C LYS A 517 27.06 12.40 -11.21
N VAL A 518 26.83 13.44 -10.41
CA VAL A 518 25.63 13.59 -9.58
C VAL A 518 24.79 14.76 -10.12
N PHE A 519 23.50 14.52 -10.39
CA PHE A 519 22.53 15.55 -10.71
C PHE A 519 21.59 15.76 -9.52
N VAL A 520 21.53 16.98 -8.99
CA VAL A 520 20.76 17.31 -7.78
C VAL A 520 19.54 18.13 -8.15
N ILE A 521 18.36 17.64 -7.77
CA ILE A 521 17.09 18.36 -7.87
C ILE A 521 16.61 18.65 -6.46
N SER A 522 16.42 19.92 -6.14
CA SER A 522 15.87 20.36 -4.85
C SER A 522 14.53 21.07 -5.07
N ILE A 523 13.54 20.75 -4.24
CA ILE A 523 12.23 21.38 -4.24
C ILE A 523 12.05 22.07 -2.89
N ILE A 524 12.01 23.40 -2.90
CA ILE A 524 11.91 24.23 -1.71
C ILE A 524 10.57 24.97 -1.74
N GLY A 525 9.92 25.10 -0.60
CA GLY A 525 8.66 25.84 -0.49
C GLY A 525 7.98 25.69 0.86
N PRO A 526 6.92 26.47 1.12
CA PRO A 526 6.18 26.46 2.38
C PRO A 526 5.71 25.06 2.80
N GLN A 527 5.53 24.83 4.09
CA GLN A 527 4.98 23.55 4.57
C GLN A 527 3.59 23.28 3.97
N ASN A 528 3.26 22.00 3.76
CA ASN A 528 1.99 21.56 3.16
C ASN A 528 1.70 22.08 1.73
N SER A 529 2.71 22.55 0.99
CA SER A 529 2.57 22.99 -0.41
C SER A 529 2.57 21.87 -1.45
N GLY A 530 2.43 20.60 -1.04
CA GLY A 530 2.41 19.45 -1.96
C GLY A 530 3.77 19.00 -2.52
N LYS A 531 4.90 19.39 -1.90
CA LYS A 531 6.26 19.01 -2.36
C LYS A 531 6.47 17.51 -2.46
N SER A 532 6.16 16.75 -1.40
CA SER A 532 6.28 15.29 -1.39
C SER A 532 5.35 14.64 -2.41
N THR A 533 4.14 15.20 -2.59
CA THR A 533 3.21 14.79 -3.64
C THR A 533 3.81 14.96 -5.02
N LEU A 534 4.46 16.10 -5.29
CA LEU A 534 5.13 16.36 -6.55
C LEU A 534 6.32 15.42 -6.77
N LEU A 535 7.15 15.18 -5.76
CA LEU A 535 8.28 14.24 -5.86
C LEU A 535 7.82 12.80 -6.10
N ASN A 536 6.75 12.37 -5.43
CA ASN A 536 6.13 11.06 -5.68
C ASN A 536 5.61 10.97 -7.11
N TYR A 537 5.00 12.04 -7.62
CA TYR A 537 4.51 12.07 -8.99
C TYR A 537 5.66 12.09 -10.02
N MET A 538 6.68 12.91 -9.81
CA MET A 538 7.80 13.07 -10.74
C MET A 538 8.71 11.85 -10.76
N PHE A 539 9.06 11.31 -9.60
CA PHE A 539 10.11 10.30 -9.45
C PHE A 539 9.63 8.98 -8.84
N GLY A 540 8.40 8.90 -8.33
CA GLY A 540 7.91 7.67 -7.71
C GLY A 540 8.66 7.30 -6.43
N THR A 541 9.10 8.31 -5.68
CA THR A 541 9.96 8.23 -4.48
C THR A 541 9.24 7.71 -3.22
N LEU A 542 7.92 7.51 -3.30
CA LEU A 542 7.07 6.96 -2.23
C LEU A 542 7.25 7.67 -0.87
N PHE A 543 7.59 8.96 -0.86
CA PHE A 543 7.63 9.79 0.34
C PHE A 543 6.26 9.78 1.02
N ASP A 544 6.27 9.80 2.35
CA ASP A 544 5.04 9.90 3.12
C ASP A 544 4.37 11.27 2.87
N VAL A 545 3.07 11.25 2.55
CA VAL A 545 2.25 12.44 2.32
C VAL A 545 1.15 12.44 3.38
N ARG A 546 1.18 13.41 4.30
CA ARG A 546 0.17 13.61 5.35
C ARG A 546 -0.16 15.10 5.47
N ASP A 547 -1.33 15.39 6.04
CA ASP A 547 -1.67 16.72 6.53
C ASP A 547 -0.83 16.99 7.80
N GLY A 548 0.29 17.72 7.67
CA GLY A 548 1.24 18.00 8.76
C GLY A 548 2.71 18.06 8.31
N ARG A 549 3.65 18.29 9.24
CA ARG A 549 5.10 18.31 8.93
C ARG A 549 5.62 16.90 8.58
N CYS A 550 5.53 16.49 7.31
CA CYS A 550 6.06 15.23 6.79
C CYS A 550 7.58 15.26 6.56
N THR A 551 8.10 16.40 6.09
CA THR A 551 9.53 16.63 5.88
C THR A 551 9.94 17.80 6.75
N ARG A 552 10.94 17.59 7.60
CA ARG A 552 11.46 18.62 8.51
C ARG A 552 12.85 19.03 8.03
N GLY A 553 13.14 20.30 8.24
CA GLY A 553 14.29 21.04 7.72
C GLY A 553 13.89 22.49 7.90
N LYS A 554 14.36 23.12 8.97
CA LYS A 554 14.07 24.53 9.26
C LYS A 554 14.65 25.43 8.19
#